data_AF-A0A2A4F121-F1
#
_entry.id   AF-A0A2A4F121-F1
#
_cell.length_a   1.000
_cell.length_b   1.000
_cell.length_c   1.000
_cell.angle_alpha   90.00
_cell.angle_beta   90.00
_cell.angle_gamma   90.00
#
_symmetry.space_group_name_H-M   'P 1'
#
loop_
_entity.id
_entity.type
_entity.pdbx_description
1 polymer ?
#
loop_
_entity_poly.entity_id
_entity_poly.type
_entity_poly.pdbx_seq_one_letter_code
_entity_poly.pdbx_strand_id
1 'polypeptide(L)'
;MLLKVFDRTAAKSRRPAVLRMAVSLLRVTSKRNSMTTFEEYKAKIAVLKNELTKERRRCAPQVLKEIHKCIKEFEFDITDVFPESAKFRGRAAPKYFDPASGRTWSGRGRQPAWIRGKPRDLFCLPDSTKAAESDRETQVGLSNVLDNQKSTNAD
;
A
#
# COMPACT_ATOMS: atom_id res chain seq x y z
N MET A 1 24.02 51.63 -74.14
CA MET A 1 24.40 51.66 -72.70
C MET A 1 23.70 52.87 -72.09
N LEU A 2 23.15 52.72 -70.86
CA LEU A 2 22.24 53.65 -70.14
C LEU A 2 20.80 53.63 -70.69
N LEU A 3 19.70 53.61 -69.94
CA LEU A 3 19.41 53.89 -68.52
C LEU A 3 18.51 52.79 -67.90
N LYS A 4 18.65 52.57 -66.59
CA LYS A 4 17.66 51.92 -65.72
C LYS A 4 16.50 52.90 -65.47
N VAL A 5 15.24 52.49 -65.66
CA VAL A 5 14.07 52.76 -64.78
C VAL A 5 12.90 51.90 -65.31
N PHE A 6 12.47 50.89 -64.55
CA PHE A 6 11.07 50.45 -64.58
C PHE A 6 10.68 49.96 -63.19
N ASP A 7 9.55 50.46 -62.71
CA ASP A 7 9.10 50.48 -61.34
C ASP A 7 9.06 49.13 -60.61
N ARG A 8 9.61 49.11 -59.39
CA ARG A 8 9.24 48.12 -58.36
C ARG A 8 8.03 48.64 -57.61
N THR A 9 6.85 48.50 -58.20
CA THR A 9 5.59 48.68 -57.46
C THR A 9 5.50 47.64 -56.34
N ALA A 10 5.30 48.14 -55.12
CA ALA A 10 5.28 47.39 -53.88
C ALA A 10 4.21 46.28 -53.85
N ALA A 11 4.65 45.01 -53.87
CA ALA A 11 3.81 43.88 -53.49
C ALA A 11 3.72 43.82 -51.96
N LYS A 12 2.70 44.48 -51.40
CA LYS A 12 2.33 44.42 -49.99
C LYS A 12 1.95 42.97 -49.65
N SER A 13 2.88 42.27 -49.00
CA SER A 13 2.71 40.95 -48.37
C SER A 13 1.45 40.92 -47.49
N ARG A 14 0.33 40.48 -48.06
CA ARG A 14 -0.85 40.07 -47.30
C ARG A 14 -0.56 38.67 -46.77
N ARG A 15 0.06 38.59 -45.59
CA ARG A 15 0.13 37.33 -44.83
C ARG A 15 -1.31 36.88 -44.56
N PRO A 16 -1.74 35.68 -44.99
CA PRO A 16 -3.12 35.25 -44.81
C PRO A 16 -3.41 34.98 -43.33
N ALA A 17 -4.53 35.51 -42.83
CA ALA A 17 -4.94 35.47 -41.42
C ALA A 17 -5.09 34.05 -40.83
N VAL A 18 -5.12 33.02 -41.66
CA VAL A 18 -5.19 31.60 -41.25
C VAL A 18 -3.99 31.14 -40.43
N LEU A 19 -2.83 31.79 -40.56
CA LEU A 19 -1.63 31.48 -39.77
C LEU A 19 -1.68 31.95 -38.31
N ARG A 20 -2.67 32.76 -37.92
CA ARG A 20 -2.86 33.17 -36.51
C ARG A 20 -3.73 32.20 -35.69
N MET A 21 -4.55 31.35 -36.31
CA MET A 21 -5.30 30.32 -35.57
C MET A 21 -4.48 29.05 -35.32
N ALA A 22 -3.56 28.69 -36.23
CA ALA A 22 -2.80 27.45 -36.14
C ALA A 22 -1.82 27.39 -34.94
N VAL A 23 -1.40 28.54 -34.39
CA VAL A 23 -0.47 28.58 -33.26
C VAL A 23 -1.18 28.38 -31.90
N SER A 24 -2.50 28.54 -31.83
CA SER A 24 -3.26 28.38 -30.58
C SER A 24 -3.59 26.93 -30.23
N LEU A 25 -3.51 26.00 -31.19
CA LEU A 25 -3.78 24.57 -30.97
C LEU A 25 -2.55 23.80 -30.47
N LEU A 26 -1.35 24.39 -30.54
CA LEU A 26 -0.11 23.73 -30.12
C LEU A 26 0.16 23.80 -28.60
N ARG A 27 -0.56 24.67 -27.87
CA ARG A 27 -0.37 24.88 -26.42
C ARG A 27 -1.24 23.95 -25.55
N VAL A 28 -2.29 23.33 -26.11
CA VAL A 28 -3.23 22.43 -25.41
C VAL A 28 -2.82 20.96 -25.50
N THR A 29 -1.93 20.59 -26.44
CA THR A 29 -1.45 19.21 -26.62
C THR A 29 -0.33 18.83 -25.65
N SER A 30 0.43 19.80 -25.13
CA SER A 30 1.56 19.55 -24.21
C SER A 30 1.13 18.95 -22.86
N LYS A 31 0.05 19.46 -22.25
CA LYS A 31 -0.44 18.99 -20.93
C LYS A 31 -1.24 17.69 -21.00
N ARG A 32 -1.77 17.32 -22.17
CA ARG A 32 -2.45 16.04 -22.38
C ARG A 32 -1.44 14.89 -22.54
N ASN A 33 -0.32 15.11 -23.22
CA ASN A 33 0.73 14.10 -23.39
C ASN A 33 1.45 13.75 -22.07
N SER A 34 1.55 14.69 -21.12
CA SER A 34 2.12 14.41 -19.79
C SER A 34 1.20 13.55 -18.91
N MET A 35 -0.12 13.65 -19.08
CA MET A 35 -1.08 12.85 -18.31
C MET A 35 -1.24 11.44 -18.88
N THR A 36 -1.24 11.30 -20.21
CA THR A 36 -1.29 9.97 -20.85
C THR A 36 -0.01 9.18 -20.57
N THR A 37 1.16 9.81 -20.62
CA THR A 37 2.43 9.14 -20.28
C THR A 37 2.46 8.70 -18.82
N PHE A 38 1.96 9.51 -17.88
CA PHE A 38 1.85 9.14 -16.47
C PHE A 38 0.94 7.91 -16.24
N GLU A 39 -0.23 7.87 -16.86
CA GLU A 39 -1.14 6.72 -16.79
C GLU A 39 -0.55 5.46 -17.45
N GLU A 40 0.18 5.61 -18.56
CA GLU A 40 0.94 4.51 -19.18
C GLU A 40 2.01 3.94 -18.24
N TYR A 41 2.75 4.80 -17.52
CA TYR A 41 3.74 4.34 -16.54
C TYR A 41 3.08 3.60 -15.37
N LYS A 42 1.93 4.06 -14.87
CA LYS A 42 1.15 3.31 -13.87
C LYS A 42 0.72 1.94 -14.37
N ALA A 43 0.23 1.87 -15.61
CA ALA A 43 -0.15 0.61 -16.23
C ALA A 43 1.05 -0.35 -16.33
N LYS A 44 2.23 0.15 -16.74
CA LYS A 44 3.49 -0.63 -16.75
C LYS A 44 3.86 -1.15 -15.36
N ILE A 45 3.73 -0.33 -14.32
CA ILE A 45 3.97 -0.77 -12.93
C ILE A 45 2.99 -1.89 -12.54
N ALA A 46 1.72 -1.77 -12.90
CA ALA A 46 0.73 -2.80 -12.59
C ALA A 46 1.06 -4.13 -13.30
N VAL A 47 1.44 -4.07 -14.58
CA VAL A 47 1.87 -5.24 -15.36
C VAL A 47 3.11 -5.90 -14.72
N LEU A 48 4.15 -5.12 -14.45
CA LEU A 48 5.39 -5.64 -13.83
C LEU A 48 5.14 -6.24 -12.45
N LYS A 49 4.27 -5.62 -11.64
CA LYS A 49 3.86 -6.20 -10.35
C LYS A 49 3.15 -7.53 -10.53
N ASN A 50 2.25 -7.64 -11.50
CA ASN A 50 1.57 -8.90 -11.78
C ASN A 50 2.55 -9.98 -12.25
N GLU A 51 3.49 -9.65 -13.13
CA GLU A 51 4.56 -10.57 -13.54
C GLU A 51 5.42 -11.00 -12.36
N LEU A 52 5.84 -10.05 -11.51
CA LEU A 52 6.58 -10.36 -10.28
C LEU A 52 5.80 -11.35 -9.40
N THR A 53 4.49 -11.15 -9.21
CA THR A 53 3.69 -12.09 -8.40
C THR A 53 3.57 -13.47 -9.04
N LYS A 54 3.49 -13.55 -10.37
CA LYS A 54 3.47 -14.82 -11.11
C LYS A 54 4.80 -15.56 -10.93
N GLU A 55 5.93 -14.87 -11.11
CA GLU A 55 7.24 -15.47 -10.92
C GLU A 55 7.49 -15.87 -9.46
N ARG A 56 7.06 -15.05 -8.49
CA ARG A 56 7.10 -15.45 -7.07
C ARG A 56 6.31 -16.73 -6.81
N ARG A 57 5.13 -16.89 -7.40
CA ARG A 57 4.34 -18.13 -7.27
C ARG A 57 5.03 -19.32 -7.92
N ARG A 58 5.74 -19.12 -9.03
CA ARG A 58 6.51 -20.16 -9.73
C ARG A 58 7.74 -20.59 -8.93
N CYS A 59 8.49 -19.63 -8.39
CA CYS A 59 9.73 -19.89 -7.66
C CYS A 59 9.50 -20.31 -6.20
N ALA A 60 8.44 -19.85 -5.54
CA ALA A 60 8.15 -20.16 -4.14
C ALA A 60 8.21 -21.68 -3.79
N PRO A 61 7.59 -22.61 -4.55
CA PRO A 61 7.69 -24.02 -4.23
C PRO A 61 9.09 -24.59 -4.44
N GLN A 62 9.89 -24.02 -5.36
CA GLN A 62 11.28 -24.44 -5.57
C GLN A 62 12.14 -24.01 -4.38
N VAL A 63 12.01 -22.76 -3.95
CA VAL A 63 12.68 -22.22 -2.76
C VAL A 63 12.29 -23.02 -1.51
N LEU A 64 11.00 -23.38 -1.34
CA LEU A 64 10.58 -24.22 -0.22
C LEU A 64 11.24 -25.60 -0.22
N LYS A 65 11.39 -26.23 -1.39
CA LYS A 65 12.11 -27.51 -1.50
C LYS A 65 13.58 -27.37 -1.12
N GLU A 66 14.24 -26.31 -1.55
CA GLU A 66 15.63 -26.02 -1.19
C GLU A 66 15.76 -25.79 0.32
N ILE A 67 14.87 -25.01 0.92
CA ILE A 67 14.83 -24.80 2.37
C ILE A 67 14.65 -26.13 3.11
N HIS A 68 13.69 -26.98 2.70
CA HIS A 68 13.51 -28.29 3.32
C HIS A 68 14.73 -29.20 3.17
N LYS A 69 15.43 -29.11 2.02
CA LYS A 69 16.69 -29.84 1.82
C LYS A 69 17.75 -29.36 2.81
N CYS A 70 17.94 -28.05 2.95
CA CYS A 70 18.89 -27.48 3.91
C CYS A 70 18.54 -27.88 5.34
N ILE A 71 17.27 -27.79 5.75
CA ILE A 71 16.82 -28.20 7.08
C ILE A 71 17.17 -29.67 7.34
N LYS A 72 16.96 -30.55 6.35
CA LYS A 72 17.29 -31.97 6.47
C LYS A 72 18.79 -32.24 6.48
N GLU A 73 19.57 -31.55 5.65
CA GLU A 73 21.02 -31.77 5.49
C GLU A 73 21.82 -31.29 6.71
N PHE A 74 21.34 -30.25 7.38
CA PHE A 74 21.95 -29.68 8.57
C PHE A 74 21.21 -30.03 9.87
N GLU A 75 20.19 -30.88 9.80
CA GLU A 75 19.35 -31.31 10.93
C GLU A 75 18.81 -30.14 11.79
N PHE A 76 18.47 -29.01 11.13
CA PHE A 76 17.92 -27.85 11.84
C PHE A 76 16.54 -28.18 12.42
N ASP A 77 16.31 -27.77 13.66
CA ASP A 77 14.97 -27.80 14.25
C ASP A 77 14.22 -26.49 13.97
N ILE A 78 12.91 -26.49 14.16
CA ILE A 78 12.04 -25.33 14.00
C ILE A 78 12.54 -24.14 14.83
N THR A 79 13.11 -24.41 16.02
CA THR A 79 13.68 -23.36 16.89
C THR A 79 14.92 -22.69 16.33
N ASP A 80 15.69 -23.39 15.51
CA ASP A 80 16.91 -22.85 14.89
C ASP A 80 16.57 -22.01 13.66
N VAL A 81 15.52 -22.40 12.92
CA VAL A 81 15.01 -21.68 11.75
C VAL A 81 14.17 -20.46 12.17
N PHE A 82 13.38 -20.58 13.24
CA PHE A 82 12.52 -19.55 13.79
C PHE A 82 12.84 -19.30 15.28
N PRO A 83 13.96 -18.62 15.60
CA PRO A 83 14.32 -18.36 16.97
C PRO A 83 13.32 -17.41 17.65
N GLU A 84 12.74 -17.85 18.77
CA GLU A 84 11.84 -17.06 19.62
C GLU A 84 12.47 -15.75 20.14
N SER A 85 13.81 -15.67 20.11
CA SER A 85 14.60 -14.51 20.54
C SER A 85 14.57 -13.34 19.55
N ALA A 86 14.00 -13.52 18.35
CA ALA A 86 13.61 -12.43 17.47
C ALA A 86 12.26 -11.79 17.87
N LYS A 87 11.86 -11.92 19.15
CA LYS A 87 11.25 -10.80 19.87
C LYS A 87 12.19 -9.61 19.71
N PHE A 88 12.05 -8.89 18.58
CA PHE A 88 12.34 -7.48 18.50
C PHE A 88 12.00 -6.93 19.87
N ARG A 89 12.90 -6.16 20.50
CA ARG A 89 12.56 -5.37 21.69
C ARG A 89 11.41 -4.46 21.26
N GLY A 90 10.23 -5.03 21.30
CA GLY A 90 9.06 -4.55 20.62
C GLY A 90 8.78 -3.26 21.32
N ARG A 91 8.69 -2.19 20.54
CA ARG A 91 8.24 -0.90 21.02
C ARG A 91 7.07 -1.17 21.95
N ALA A 92 7.27 -0.87 23.24
CA ALA A 92 6.35 -1.34 24.28
C ALA A 92 4.92 -0.98 23.88
N ALA A 93 4.01 -1.95 23.98
CA ALA A 93 2.63 -1.77 23.57
C ALA A 93 2.07 -0.50 24.24
N PRO A 94 1.34 0.35 23.49
CA PRO A 94 0.75 1.54 24.05
C PRO A 94 -0.28 1.13 25.11
N LYS A 95 -0.09 1.62 26.35
CA LYS A 95 -0.98 1.36 27.48
C LYS A 95 -2.01 2.48 27.65
N TYR A 96 -1.64 3.69 27.26
CA TYR A 96 -2.46 4.88 27.41
C TYR A 96 -2.72 5.56 26.07
N PHE A 97 -3.91 6.13 25.91
CA PHE A 97 -4.37 6.86 24.72
C PHE A 97 -4.96 8.21 25.12
N ASP A 98 -4.59 9.26 24.40
CA ASP A 98 -5.15 10.60 24.54
C ASP A 98 -6.36 10.77 23.60
N PRO A 99 -7.60 10.89 24.11
CA PRO A 99 -8.78 11.08 23.26
C PRO A 99 -8.79 12.43 22.55
N ALA A 100 -8.10 13.44 23.08
CA ALA A 100 -8.07 14.78 22.48
C ALA A 100 -7.05 14.89 21.35
N SER A 101 -5.90 14.20 21.48
CA SER A 101 -4.79 14.35 20.54
C SER A 101 -4.45 13.09 19.73
N GLY A 102 -5.08 11.94 20.01
CA GLY A 102 -4.78 10.66 19.38
C GLY A 102 -3.39 10.10 19.69
N ARG A 103 -2.67 10.65 20.67
CA ARG A 103 -1.31 10.21 21.01
C ARG A 103 -1.37 9.00 21.94
N THR A 104 -0.42 8.08 21.76
CA THR A 104 -0.31 6.89 22.60
C THR A 104 0.97 6.91 23.44
N TRP A 105 0.91 6.31 24.63
CA TRP A 105 2.08 6.16 25.50
C TRP A 105 2.10 4.76 26.12
N SER A 106 3.26 4.11 26.10
CA SER A 106 3.44 2.75 26.60
C SER A 106 3.57 2.66 28.13
N GLY A 107 3.53 3.80 28.84
CA GLY A 107 3.81 3.85 30.27
C GLY A 107 5.29 3.73 30.63
N ARG A 108 6.17 3.54 29.63
CA ARG A 108 7.64 3.56 29.80
C ARG A 108 8.20 4.90 29.32
N GLY A 109 9.21 5.42 30.02
CA GLY A 109 9.89 6.68 29.68
C GLY A 109 9.23 7.94 30.23
N ARG A 110 9.52 9.11 29.63
CA ARG A 110 9.03 10.41 30.10
C ARG A 110 7.51 10.51 29.97
N GLN A 111 6.84 10.80 31.08
CA GLN A 111 5.39 10.99 31.10
C GLN A 111 4.96 12.17 30.21
N PRO A 112 4.02 11.96 29.27
CA PRO A 112 3.45 13.01 28.43
C PRO A 112 2.67 14.06 29.23
N ALA A 113 2.55 15.27 28.67
CA ALA A 113 1.84 16.37 29.32
C ALA A 113 0.36 16.07 29.57
N TRP A 114 -0.29 15.28 28.71
CA TRP A 114 -1.72 14.97 28.80
C TRP A 114 -2.10 14.05 29.98
N ILE A 115 -1.16 13.24 30.51
CA ILE A 115 -1.36 12.44 31.74
C ILE A 115 -0.83 13.18 32.98
N ARG A 116 0.08 14.14 32.83
CA ARG A 116 0.78 14.76 33.96
C ARG A 116 -0.22 15.48 34.88
N GLY A 117 -0.30 15.05 36.14
CA GLY A 117 -1.22 15.62 37.14
C GLY A 117 -2.67 15.17 37.05
N LYS A 118 -3.00 14.18 36.20
CA LYS A 118 -4.35 13.60 36.06
C LYS A 118 -4.35 12.11 36.45
N PRO A 119 -5.51 11.55 36.88
CA PRO A 119 -5.61 10.11 37.10
C PRO A 119 -5.38 9.36 35.78
N ARG A 120 -4.59 8.29 35.85
CA ARG A 120 -4.12 7.53 34.67
C ARG A 120 -5.21 6.65 34.07
N ASP A 121 -6.22 6.30 34.87
CA ASP A 121 -7.29 5.36 34.52
C ASP A 121 -8.18 5.92 33.41
N LEU A 122 -8.34 7.25 33.34
CA LEU A 122 -9.10 7.93 32.29
C LEU A 122 -8.51 7.77 30.88
N PHE A 123 -7.24 7.38 30.80
CA PHE A 123 -6.52 7.26 29.53
C PHE A 123 -6.08 5.82 29.25
N CYS A 124 -6.42 4.85 30.09
CA CYS A 124 -5.96 3.47 29.92
C CYS A 124 -6.74 2.81 28.78
N LEU A 125 -6.01 2.21 27.84
CA LEU A 125 -6.62 1.32 26.86
C LEU A 125 -7.09 0.04 27.56
N PRO A 126 -8.18 -0.61 27.08
CA PRO A 126 -8.53 -1.94 27.54
C PRO A 126 -7.38 -2.91 27.23
N ASP A 127 -7.10 -3.83 28.16
CA ASP A 127 -6.11 -4.88 27.92
C ASP A 127 -6.51 -5.66 26.65
N SER A 128 -5.64 -5.69 25.64
CA SER A 128 -5.93 -6.33 24.35
C SER A 128 -6.20 -7.84 24.48
N THR A 129 -5.89 -8.45 25.63
CA THR A 129 -6.25 -9.82 26.00
C THR A 129 -7.73 -9.99 26.32
N LYS A 130 -8.43 -8.96 26.83
CA LYS A 130 -9.87 -9.04 27.13
C LYS A 130 -10.74 -8.95 25.89
N ALA A 131 -10.29 -8.22 24.87
CA ALA A 131 -11.00 -8.09 23.59
C ALA A 131 -11.01 -9.41 22.79
N ALA A 132 -9.99 -10.27 22.97
CA ALA A 132 -9.92 -11.56 22.29
C ALA A 132 -10.82 -12.65 22.92
N GLU A 133 -11.38 -12.42 24.12
CA GLU A 133 -12.26 -13.37 24.82
C GLU A 133 -13.73 -13.19 24.40
N SER A 134 -14.19 -11.95 24.17
CA SER A 134 -15.58 -11.68 23.73
C SER A 134 -15.91 -12.25 22.36
N ASP A 135 -14.90 -12.35 21.49
CA ASP A 135 -15.07 -12.91 20.15
C ASP A 135 -15.25 -14.44 20.19
N ARG A 136 -14.70 -15.12 21.22
CA ARG A 136 -14.84 -16.58 21.38
C ARG A 136 -16.23 -16.98 21.87
N GLU A 137 -16.87 -16.17 22.69
CA GLU A 137 -18.22 -16.43 23.22
C GLU A 137 -19.28 -16.40 22.10
N THR A 138 -19.07 -15.61 21.06
CA THR A 138 -19.95 -15.57 19.89
C THR A 138 -19.83 -16.83 19.00
N GLN A 139 -18.71 -17.56 19.10
CA GLN A 139 -18.43 -18.74 18.27
C GLN A 139 -19.03 -20.03 18.84
N VAL A 140 -19.24 -20.12 20.16
CA VAL A 140 -19.81 -21.33 20.81
C VAL A 140 -21.33 -21.45 20.58
N GLY A 141 -22.01 -20.37 20.21
CA GLY A 141 -23.45 -20.38 19.91
C GLY A 141 -23.82 -20.97 18.54
N LEU A 142 -22.89 -20.99 17.58
CA LEU A 142 -23.15 -21.47 16.22
C LEU A 142 -22.81 -22.96 16.01
N SER A 143 -22.03 -23.56 16.91
CA SER A 143 -21.64 -24.97 16.82
C SER A 143 -22.75 -25.94 17.26
N ASN A 144 -23.66 -25.54 18.15
CA ASN A 144 -24.67 -26.43 18.71
C ASN A 144 -25.85 -26.76 17.77
N VAL A 145 -25.90 -26.14 16.58
CA VAL A 145 -27.02 -26.31 15.62
C VAL A 145 -26.75 -27.41 14.58
N LEU A 146 -25.49 -27.78 14.31
CA LEU A 146 -25.16 -28.71 13.21
C LEU A 146 -25.17 -30.20 13.57
N ASP A 147 -25.19 -30.58 14.84
CA ASP A 147 -25.08 -32.00 15.24
C ASP A 147 -26.41 -32.77 15.17
N ASN A 148 -27.56 -32.09 14.97
CA ASN A 148 -28.88 -32.74 15.03
C ASN A 148 -29.46 -33.16 13.66
N GLN A 149 -28.65 -33.15 12.58
CA GLN A 149 -29.11 -33.50 11.22
C GLN A 149 -28.49 -34.80 10.67
N LYS A 150 -27.66 -35.52 11.45
CA LYS A 150 -26.96 -36.72 10.96
C LYS A 150 -27.63 -38.06 11.34
N SER A 151 -28.83 -38.05 11.93
CA SER A 151 -29.48 -39.27 12.43
C SER A 151 -30.54 -39.88 11.51
N THR A 152 -30.93 -39.25 10.41
CA THR A 152 -32.02 -39.75 9.56
C THR A 152 -31.53 -39.96 8.13
N ASN A 153 -30.82 -41.05 7.87
CA ASN A 153 -30.70 -41.71 6.55
C ASN A 153 -29.75 -42.90 6.68
N ALA A 154 -30.22 -43.94 7.37
CA ALA A 154 -29.69 -45.28 7.29
C ALA A 154 -30.84 -46.23 7.64
N ASP A 155 -31.73 -46.41 6.67
CA ASP A 155 -32.47 -47.66 6.40
C ASP A 155 -33.14 -47.55 5.02
#